data_AF-A0A357R5Z8-F1
#
_entry.id   AF-A0A357R5Z8-F1
#
_cell.length_a   1.000
_cell.length_b   1.000
_cell.length_c   1.000
_cell.angle_alpha   90.00
_cell.angle_beta   90.00
_cell.angle_gamma   90.00
#
_symmetry.space_group_name_H-M   'P 1'
#
loop_
_entity.id
_entity.type
_entity.pdbx_description
1 polymer ?
#
loop_
_entity_poly.entity_id
_entity_poly.type
_entity_poly.pdbx_seq_one_letter_code
_entity_poly.pdbx_strand_id
1 'polypeptide(L)' 'MDVVEFVEAIDQLSAEKGIAKELLFEAVEAALVSAYKKNFSSLQNVRVDLNRQTGKIKVLSQKEVVESVDN' A
#
# COMPACT_ATOMS: atom_id res chain seq x y z
N MET A 1 -4.10 11.12 9.29
CA MET A 1 -3.33 10.07 9.96
C MET A 1 -1.91 10.58 9.98
N ASP A 2 -1.41 10.91 11.16
CA ASP A 2 -0.04 11.38 11.26
C ASP A 2 0.89 10.21 10.92
N VAL A 3 1.82 10.47 10.01
CA VAL A 3 2.58 9.41 9.33
C VAL A 3 3.55 8.71 10.30
N VAL A 4 3.90 9.40 11.38
CA VAL A 4 4.70 8.88 12.50
C VAL A 4 3.90 7.88 13.33
N GLU A 5 2.63 8.16 13.62
CA GLU A 5 1.78 7.28 14.43
C GLU A 5 1.57 5.91 13.77
N PHE A 6 1.51 5.86 12.44
CA PHE A 6 1.33 4.60 11.72
C PHE A 6 2.54 3.66 11.87
N VAL A 7 3.76 4.19 11.74
CA VAL A 7 4.99 3.39 11.89
C VAL A 7 5.13 2.91 13.33
N GLU A 8 4.87 3.78 14.30
CA GLU A 8 4.87 3.41 15.73
C GLU A 8 3.84 2.31 16.04
N ALA A 9 2.64 2.39 15.47
CA ALA A 9 1.62 1.35 15.63
C ALA A 9 2.05 0.00 15.05
N ILE A 10 2.70 -0.01 13.88
CA ILE A 10 3.25 -1.23 13.28
C ILE A 10 4.37 -1.81 14.15
N ASP A 11 5.22 -0.94 14.70
CA ASP A 11 6.32 -1.33 15.58
C ASP A 11 5.82 -1.96 16.88
N GLN A 12 4.81 -1.34 17.49
CA GLN A 12 4.17 -1.85 18.69
C GLN A 12 3.48 -3.19 18.41
N LEU A 13 2.73 -3.30 17.31
CA LEU A 13 2.05 -4.53 16.92
C LEU A 13 3.04 -5.67 16.63
N SER A 14 4.18 -5.36 15.99
CA SER A 14 5.25 -6.31 15.74
C SER A 14 5.83 -6.86 17.04
N ALA A 15 6.08 -5.99 18.02
CA ALA A 15 6.59 -6.38 19.33
C ALA A 15 5.57 -7.19 20.16
N GLU A 16 4.30 -6.79 20.15
CA GLU A 16 3.24 -7.46 20.93
C GLU A 16 2.84 -8.82 20.37
N LYS A 17 2.79 -8.95 19.03
CA LYS A 17 2.32 -10.17 18.36
C LYS A 17 3.45 -11.05 17.85
N GLY A 18 4.70 -10.60 17.93
CA GLY A 18 5.86 -11.32 17.40
C GLY A 18 5.83 -11.45 15.87
N ILE A 19 5.12 -10.56 15.18
CA ILE A 19 4.99 -10.59 13.72
C ILE A 19 6.10 -9.75 13.11
N ALA A 20 6.76 -10.24 12.07
CA ALA A 20 7.76 -9.47 11.34
C ALA A 20 7.13 -8.19 10.77
N LYS A 21 7.77 -7.02 11.02
CA LYS A 21 7.30 -5.73 10.51
C LYS A 21 7.04 -5.75 9.00
N GLU A 22 7.88 -6.47 8.24
CA GLU A 22 7.73 -6.62 6.79
C GLU A 22 6.38 -7.21 6.42
N LEU A 23 5.94 -8.26 7.12
CA LEU A 23 4.66 -8.90 6.87
C LEU A 23 3.48 -7.96 7.17
N LEU A 24 3.61 -7.13 8.19
CA LEU A 24 2.59 -6.12 8.51
C LEU A 24 2.49 -5.05 7.43
N PHE A 25 3.62 -4.57 6.92
CA PHE A 25 3.63 -3.62 5.81
C PHE A 25 3.04 -4.21 4.53
N GLU A 26 3.41 -5.44 4.17
CA GLU A 26 2.83 -6.14 3.02
C GLU A 26 1.32 -6.35 3.16
N ALA A 27 0.86 -6.73 4.35
CA ALA A 27 -0.57 -6.90 4.62
C ALA A 27 -1.34 -5.58 4.45
N VAL A 28 -0.77 -4.46 4.92
CA VAL A 28 -1.38 -3.14 4.77
C VAL A 28 -1.38 -2.69 3.31
N GLU A 29 -0.29 -2.88 2.58
CA GLU A 29 -0.24 -2.59 1.14
C GLU A 29 -1.29 -3.38 0.37
N ALA A 30 -1.41 -4.69 0.62
CA ALA A 30 -2.41 -5.55 0.00
C ALA A 30 -3.85 -5.11 0.35
N ALA A 31 -4.09 -4.74 1.60
CA ALA A 31 -5.38 -4.22 2.04
C ALA A 31 -5.74 -2.91 1.33
N LEU A 32 -4.79 -2.00 1.17
CA LEU A 32 -4.98 -0.72 0.45
C LEU A 32 -5.25 -0.94 -1.03
N VAL A 33 -4.51 -1.83 -1.69
CA VAL A 33 -4.77 -2.22 -3.08
C VAL A 33 -6.18 -2.79 -3.23
N SER A 34 -6.57 -3.70 -2.33
CA SER A 34 -7.90 -4.32 -2.33
C SER A 34 -9.02 -3.29 -2.13
N ALA A 35 -8.88 -2.39 -1.15
CA ALA A 35 -9.83 -1.33 -0.87
C ALA A 35 -9.96 -0.37 -2.06
N TYR A 36 -8.85 0.01 -2.69
CA TYR A 36 -8.85 0.87 -3.87
C TYR A 36 -9.55 0.20 -5.06
N LYS A 37 -9.22 -1.07 -5.34
CA LYS A 37 -9.89 -1.86 -6.41
C LYS A 37 -11.40 -1.95 -6.19
N LYS A 38 -11.84 -2.15 -4.95
CA LYS A 38 -13.26 -2.28 -4.59
C LYS A 38 -14.05 -0.98 -4.80
N ASN A 39 -13.44 0.18 -4.56
CA ASN A 39 -14.12 1.48 -4.67
C ASN A 39 -14.06 2.11 -6.06
N PHE A 40 -13.05 1.79 -6.88
CA PHE A 40 -12.82 2.52 -8.14
C PHE A 40 -13.14 1.73 -9.40
N SER A 41 -13.60 0.48 -9.31
CA SER A 41 -14.09 -0.38 -10.42
C SER A 41 -13.14 -0.56 -11.62
N SER A 42 -11.96 0.07 -11.59
CA SER A 42 -11.07 0.13 -12.72
C SER A 42 -10.14 -1.07 -12.67
N LEU A 43 -10.06 -1.80 -13.78
CA LEU A 43 -9.06 -2.85 -14.06
C LEU A 43 -7.62 -2.31 -14.14
N GLN A 44 -7.38 -1.06 -13.74
CA GLN A 44 -6.06 -0.47 -13.73
C GLN A 44 -5.17 -1.16 -12.70
N ASN A 45 -3.96 -1.48 -13.10
CA ASN A 45 -2.93 -1.97 -12.21
C ASN A 45 -2.63 -0.87 -11.19
N VAL A 46 -2.84 -1.15 -9.90
CA VAL A 46 -2.61 -0.19 -8.82
C VAL A 46 -1.46 -0.70 -7.98
N ARG A 47 -0.45 0.14 -7.79
CA ARG A 47 0.69 -0.11 -6.92
C ARG A 47 0.61 0.85 -5.73
N VAL A 48 0.71 0.30 -4.54
CA VAL A 48 0.91 1.08 -3.31
C VAL A 48 2.41 1.05 -3.02
N ASP A 49 2.96 2.22 -2.71
CA ASP A 49 4.34 2.39 -2.28
C ASP A 49 4.32 2.96 -0.86
N LEU A 50 4.76 2.13 0.09
CA LEU A 50 4.84 2.51 1.49
C LEU A 50 6.30 2.70 1.91
N ASN A 51 6.63 3.93 2.27
CA ASN A 51 7.95 4.25 2.77
C ASN A 51 8.07 3.81 4.24
N ARG A 52 8.86 2.77 4.49
CA ARG A 52 9.01 2.13 5.80
C ARG A 52 9.66 3.01 6.88
N GLN A 53 10.38 4.05 6.49
CA GLN A 53 11.07 4.96 7.42
C GLN A 53 10.21 6.15 7.81
N THR A 54 9.41 6.64 6.87
CA THR A 54 8.61 7.86 7.05
C THR A 54 7.13 7.57 7.22
N GLY A 55 6.69 6.34 6.96
CA GLY A 55 5.30 5.88 6.90
C GLY A 55 4.51 6.43 5.71
N LYS A 56 5.12 7.18 4.79
CA LYS A 56 4.41 7.83 3.68
C LYS A 56 3.86 6.80 2.73
N ILE A 57 2.57 6.89 2.43
CA ILE A 57 1.85 5.99 1.52
C ILE A 57 1.57 6.75 0.23
N LYS A 58 1.90 6.13 -0.92
CA LYS A 58 1.53 6.61 -2.25
C LYS A 58 0.76 5.52 -2.97
N VAL A 59 -0.40 5.86 -3.50
CA VAL A 59 -1.19 4.98 -4.37
C VAL A 59 -1.01 5.46 -5.81
N LEU A 60 -0.49 4.60 -6.68
CA LEU A 60 -0.13 4.93 -8.05
C LEU A 60 -0.86 3.99 -9.01
N SER A 61 -1.51 4.55 -10.03
CA SER A 61 -1.98 3.78 -11.16
C SER A 61 -0.81 3.50 -12.11
N GLN A 62 -0.53 2.24 -12.36
CA GLN A 62 0.39 1.80 -13.40
C GLN A 62 -0.35 1.74 -14.74
N LYS A 63 0.24 2.40 -15.73
CA LYS A 63 -0.17 2.30 -17.13
C LYS A 63 0.90 1.54 -17.89
N GLU A 64 0.47 0.68 -18.79
CA GLU A 64 1.35 0.04 -19.75
C GLU A 64 1.63 1.01 -20.91
N VAL A 65 2.90 1.13 -21.30
CA VAL A 65 3.30 1.96 -22.44
C VAL A 65 3.16 1.11 -23.69
N VAL A 66 2.20 1.47 -24.55
CA VAL A 66 1.90 0.77 -25.80
C VAL A 66 2.03 1.72 -26.99
N GLU A 67 2.39 1.20 -28.17
CA GLU A 67 2.50 2.01 -29.40
C GLU A 67 1.14 2.53 -29.89
N SER A 68 0.07 1.77 -29.68
CA SER A 68 -1.29 2.14 -30.04
C SER A 68 -2.22 1.95 -28.85
N VAL A 69 -3.04 2.97 -28.57
CA VAL A 69 -4.10 2.96 -27.56
C VAL A 69 -5.44 2.78 -28.26
N ASP A 70 -6.12 1.67 -27.97
CA ASP A 70 -7.52 1.45 -28.34
C ASP A 70 -8.44 2.00 -27.24
N ASN A 71 -9.51 2.69 -27.66
CA ASN A 71 -10.41 3.47 -26.81
C ASN A 71 -11.77 2.78 -26.63
#